data_AF-A0A246A8D2-F1
#
_entry.id   AF-A0A246A8D2-F1
#
_cell.length_a   1.000
_cell.length_b   1.000
_cell.length_c   1.000
_cell.angle_alpha   90.00
_cell.angle_beta   90.00
_cell.angle_gamma   90.00
#
_symmetry.space_group_name_H-M   'P 1'
#
loop_
_entity.id
_entity.type
_entity.pdbx_description
1 polymer ?
#
loop_
_entity_poly.entity_id
_entity_poly.type
_entity_poly.pdbx_seq_one_letter_code
_entity_poly.pdbx_strand_id
1 'polypeptide(L)' 'MQNLSHQKQMNEITSHENYREIISRIKLLSSITQENALNYDELRKLQALAIAYELKRYDFTIGLTDTRQFSIAG' A
#
# COMPACT_ATOMS: atom_id res chain seq x y z
N MET A 1 -1.26 -32.69 -5.71
CA MET A 1 -1.06 -31.62 -4.72
C MET A 1 -0.07 -30.62 -5.28
N GLN A 2 -0.48 -29.36 -5.49
CA GLN A 2 0.32 -28.13 -5.37
C GLN A 2 -0.40 -26.99 -6.11
N ASN A 3 -1.12 -26.17 -5.35
CA ASN A 3 -1.67 -24.90 -5.83
C ASN A 3 -0.74 -23.80 -5.30
N LEU A 4 0.37 -23.57 -6.01
CA LEU A 4 1.47 -22.70 -5.59
C LEU A 4 1.45 -21.34 -6.32
N SER A 5 0.25 -20.84 -6.66
CA SER A 5 0.09 -19.62 -7.47
C SER A 5 -0.23 -18.35 -6.67
N HIS A 6 -0.42 -18.44 -5.35
CA HIS A 6 -0.84 -17.30 -4.52
C HIS A 6 0.30 -16.55 -3.83
N GLN A 7 1.57 -16.92 -4.07
CA GLN A 7 2.72 -16.12 -3.64
C GLN A 7 3.23 -15.20 -4.76
N LYS A 8 2.30 -14.56 -5.48
CA LYS A 8 2.66 -13.39 -6.27
C LYS A 8 3.22 -12.39 -5.27
N GLN A 9 4.53 -12.11 -5.37
CA GLN A 9 5.17 -10.99 -4.72
C GLN A 9 4.21 -9.78 -4.79
N MET A 10 3.57 -9.43 -3.67
CA MET A 10 2.77 -8.21 -3.57
C MET A 10 3.77 -7.07 -3.53
N ASN A 11 4.39 -6.76 -4.67
CA ASN A 11 5.35 -5.66 -4.78
C ASN A 11 4.62 -4.31 -4.81
N GLU A 12 3.30 -4.30 -5.02
CA GLU A 12 2.53 -3.07 -5.13
C GLU A 12 1.04 -3.29 -4.81
N ILE A 13 0.45 -2.36 -4.06
CA ILE A 13 -1.00 -2.25 -3.87
C ILE A 13 -1.54 -1.39 -5.01
N THR A 14 -2.41 -1.94 -5.85
CA THR A 14 -2.99 -1.21 -7.00
C THR A 14 -4.47 -0.88 -6.82
N SER A 15 -5.12 -1.39 -5.77
CA SER A 15 -6.53 -1.15 -5.50
C SER A 15 -6.78 -0.76 -4.05
N HIS A 16 -7.81 0.06 -3.83
CA HIS A 16 -8.22 0.45 -2.48
C HIS A 16 -8.79 -0.72 -1.67
N GLU A 17 -9.29 -1.77 -2.34
CA GLU A 17 -9.74 -3.00 -1.70
C GLU A 17 -8.56 -3.76 -1.08
N ASN A 18 -7.50 -4.00 -1.85
CA ASN A 18 -6.28 -4.65 -1.36
C ASN A 18 -5.62 -3.83 -0.24
N TYR A 19 -5.69 -2.50 -0.34
CA TYR A 19 -5.24 -1.61 0.73
C TYR A 19 -6.00 -1.88 2.05
N ARG A 20 -7.34 -1.97 2.01
CA ARG A 20 -8.16 -2.24 3.21
C ARG A 20 -7.87 -3.61 3.83
N GLU A 21 -7.59 -4.62 3.01
CA GLU A 21 -7.17 -5.94 3.48
C GLU A 21 -5.82 -5.88 4.21
N ILE A 22 -4.84 -5.18 3.63
CA ILE A 22 -3.51 -4.97 4.24
C ILE A 22 -3.63 -4.23 5.57
N ILE A 23 -4.44 -3.16 5.65
CA ILE A 23 -4.67 -2.43 6.90
C ILE A 23 -5.30 -3.34 7.97
N SER A 24 -6.24 -4.21 7.57
CA SER A 24 -6.85 -5.19 8.48
C SER A 24 -5.81 -6.19 9.00
N ARG A 25 -4.91 -6.65 8.13
CA ARG A 25 -3.82 -7.57 8.50
C ARG A 25 -2.79 -6.92 9.43
N ILE A 26 -2.41 -5.66 9.17
CA ILE A 26 -1.54 -4.87 10.06
C ILE A 26 -2.17 -4.75 11.45
N LYS A 27 -3.47 -4.44 11.55
CA LYS A 27 -4.15 -4.35 12.85
C LYS A 27 -4.10 -5.66 13.62
N LEU A 28 -4.36 -6.78 12.94
CA LEU A 28 -4.28 -8.10 13.54
C LEU A 28 -2.87 -8.40 14.06
N LEU A 29 -1.85 -8.23 13.22
CA LEU A 29 -0.45 -8.51 13.59
C LEU A 29 0.05 -7.61 14.72
N SER A 30 -0.32 -6.32 14.71
CA SER A 30 0.02 -5.37 15.78
C SER A 30 -0.70 -5.66 17.10
N SER A 31 -1.81 -6.41 17.08
CA SER A 31 -2.57 -6.78 18.28
C SER A 31 -2.05 -8.04 18.97
N ILE A 32 -1.20 -8.82 18.28
CA ILE A 32 -0.62 -10.04 18.81
C ILE A 32 0.57 -9.67 19.70
N THR A 33 0.44 -9.88 21.00
CA THR A 33 1.47 -9.60 22.02
C THR A 33 2.63 -10.61 22.03
N GLN A 34 2.59 -11.66 21.19
CA GLN A 34 3.65 -12.65 21.10
C GLN A 34 4.72 -12.27 20.08
N GLU A 35 5.95 -12.13 20.58
CA GLU A 35 7.18 -11.81 19.86
C GLU A 35 7.65 -12.95 18.94
N ASN A 36 6.85 -13.33 17.94
CA ASN A 36 7.39 -14.13 16.83
C ASN A 36 8.09 -13.19 15.85
N ALA A 37 9.40 -13.33 15.68
CA ALA A 37 10.20 -12.54 14.72
C ALA A 37 9.59 -12.52 13.29
N LEU A 38 8.95 -13.62 12.89
CA LEU A 38 8.22 -13.74 11.62
C LEU A 38 7.04 -12.76 11.50
N ASN A 39 6.32 -12.48 12.59
CA ASN A 39 5.22 -11.53 12.61
C ASN A 39 5.73 -10.09 12.42
N TYR A 40 6.92 -9.77 12.97
CA TYR A 40 7.55 -8.47 12.79
C TYR A 40 8.00 -8.23 11.35
N ASP A 41 8.56 -9.25 10.69
CA ASP A 41 8.95 -9.14 9.28
C ASP A 41 7.73 -9.00 8.36
N GLU A 42 6.65 -9.76 8.60
CA GLU A 42 5.40 -9.60 7.87
C GLU A 42 4.79 -8.20 8.09
N LEU A 43 4.75 -7.75 9.34
CA LEU A 43 4.24 -6.43 9.71
C LEU A 43 5.00 -5.30 9.02
N ARG A 44 6.34 -5.34 9.02
CA ARG A 44 7.18 -4.34 8.33
C ARG A 44 6.91 -4.29 6.84
N LYS A 45 6.76 -5.45 6.18
CA LYS A 45 6.45 -5.52 4.74
C LYS A 45 5.08 -4.92 4.44
N LEU A 46 4.07 -5.26 5.22
CA LEU A 46 2.71 -4.74 5.04
C LEU A 46 2.64 -3.22 5.28
N GLN A 47 3.36 -2.73 6.30
CA GLN A 47 3.47 -1.29 6.55
C GLN A 47 4.13 -0.55 5.38
N ALA A 48 5.22 -1.08 4.83
CA ALA A 48 5.88 -0.49 3.67
C ALA A 48 4.93 -0.41 2.45
N LEU A 49 4.13 -1.44 2.21
CA LEU A 49 3.14 -1.46 1.13
C LEU A 49 2.04 -0.41 1.33
N ALA A 50 1.50 -0.31 2.56
CA ALA A 50 0.48 0.69 2.88
C ALA A 50 0.99 2.12 2.71
N ILE A 51 2.22 2.40 3.16
CA ILE A 51 2.87 3.71 3.00
C ILE A 51 3.04 4.04 1.51
N ALA A 52 3.55 3.10 0.70
CA ALA A 52 3.75 3.32 -0.73
C ALA A 52 2.43 3.63 -1.47
N TYR A 53 1.34 2.96 -1.10
CA TYR A 53 0.00 3.25 -1.65
C TYR A 53 -0.48 4.65 -1.30
N GLU A 54 -0.37 5.06 -0.04
CA GLU A 54 -0.79 6.39 0.40
C GLU A 54 0.05 7.50 -0.22
N LEU A 55 1.37 7.29 -0.33
CA LEU A 55 2.26 8.24 -1.01
C LEU A 55 1.85 8.44 -2.47
N LYS A 56 1.52 7.38 -3.21
CA LYS A 56 1.02 7.51 -4.60
C LYS A 56 -0.33 8.20 -4.67
N ARG A 57 -1.24 7.89 -3.75
CA ARG A 57 -2.60 8.45 -3.73
C ARG A 57 -2.59 9.96 -3.43
N TYR A 58 -1.70 10.38 -2.54
CA TYR A 58 -1.54 11.78 -2.14
C TYR A 58 -0.31 12.42 -2.80
N ASP A 59 0.19 11.84 -3.90
CA ASP A 59 1.27 12.46 -4.66
C ASP A 59 0.72 13.67 -5.43
N PHE A 60 0.77 14.83 -4.79
CA PHE A 60 0.34 16.10 -5.37
C PHE A 60 1.25 16.57 -6.51
N THR A 61 2.41 15.92 -6.75
CA THR A 61 3.30 16.27 -7.86
C THR A 61 2.73 15.85 -9.22
N ILE A 62 1.82 14.86 -9.24
CA ILE A 62 1.10 14.42 -10.45
C ILE A 62 0.10 15.49 -10.93
N GLY A 63 -0.28 16.45 -10.07
CA GLY A 63 -1.12 17.60 -10.43
C GLY A 63 -0.40 18.80 -11.05
N LEU A 64 0.94 18.83 -11.04
CA LEU A 64 1.72 19.94 -11.62
C LEU A 64 1.99 19.78 -13.13
N THR A 65 1.77 18.59 -13.68
CA THR A 65 1.82 18.34 -15.14
C THR A 65 0.45 18.42 -15.82
N ASP A 66 -0.61 18.70 -15.06
CA ASP A 66 -1.90 19.05 -15.66
C ASP A 66 -1.80 20.50 -16.17
N THR A 67 -1.25 20.63 -17.38
CA THR A 67 -1.26 21.85 -18.19
C THR A 67 -2.68 22.19 -18.64
N ARG A 68 -3.64 22.24 -17.72
CA ARG A 68 -4.84 23.04 -17.92
C ARG A 68 -4.36 24.48 -17.98
N GLN A 69 -4.11 24.89 -19.23
CA GLN A 69 -3.87 26.26 -19.64
C GLN A 69 -4.81 27.14 -18.82
N PHE A 70 -4.25 27.87 -17.86
CA PHE A 70 -4.89 29.08 -17.38
C PHE A 70 -4.92 29.99 -18.61
N SER A 71 -6.02 29.93 -19.35
CA SER A 71 -6.35 30.94 -20.33
C SER A 71 -6.34 32.26 -19.58
N ILE A 72 -5.27 33.01 -19.77
CA ILE A 72 -5.19 34.41 -19.39
C ILE A 72 -6.24 35.09 -20.26
N ALA A 73 -7.45 35.25 -19.73
CA ALA A 73 -8.43 36.15 -20.28
C ALA A 73 -7.95 37.56 -19.93
N GLY A 74 -7.58 38.31 -20.99
CA GLY A 74 -7.17 39.71 -20.92
C GLY A 74 -8.31 40.66 -20.60
#